data_AF-A0A7C4D3M4-F1
#
_entry.id   AF-A0A7C4D3M4-F1
#
_cell.length_a   1.000
_cell.length_b   1.000
_cell.length_c   1.000
_cell.angle_alpha   90.00
_cell.angle_beta   90.00
_cell.angle_gamma   90.00
#
_symmetry.space_group_name_H-M   'P 1'
#
loop_
_entity.id
_entity.type
_entity.pdbx_description
1 polymer ?
#
loop_
_entity_poly.entity_id
_entity_poly.type
_entity_poly.pdbx_seq_one_letter_code
_entity_poly.pdbx_strand_id
1 'polypeptide(L)'
;MVVLWTWVRILEYGHSSWRKRVMKFMPFEPSPRPYRFLMDNAPPNVHVFNLALGSNEGEAELKLHERSEYDSLVSENVGFSGKTVKVKVKTLDSLKLENVGLIKIDTEGFELPVILGARETILKWKPRIIVEVHKPFREQTSEIKALLKKLGYKVKVKHKLGTYQPMLICDPN
;
A
#
# COMPACT_ATOMS: atom_id res chain seq x y z
N MET A 1 -1.74 12.06 12.40
CA MET A 1 -0.81 11.05 11.86
C MET A 1 -1.46 10.48 10.61
N VAL A 2 -1.23 11.13 9.47
CA VAL A 2 -1.65 10.65 8.14
C VAL A 2 -0.40 10.04 7.58
N VAL A 3 -0.42 8.77 7.22
CA VAL A 3 0.82 8.11 6.83
C VAL A 3 0.54 7.31 5.58
N LEU A 4 1.08 7.81 4.47
CA LEU A 4 1.38 7.07 3.26
C LEU A 4 1.99 5.72 3.65
N TRP A 5 1.25 4.63 3.50
CA TRP A 5 1.84 3.31 3.64
C TRP A 5 1.16 2.31 2.73
N THR A 6 1.93 1.71 1.83
CA THR A 6 1.64 0.32 1.48
C THR A 6 2.43 -0.57 2.44
N TRP A 7 1.74 -1.44 3.18
CA TRP A 7 2.41 -2.48 3.95
C TRP A 7 1.85 -3.85 3.62
N VAL A 8 2.75 -4.81 3.52
CA VAL A 8 2.43 -6.22 3.28
C VAL A 8 2.82 -7.03 4.51
N ARG A 9 1.88 -7.88 4.97
CA ARG A 9 2.11 -8.83 6.06
C ARG A 9 2.31 -10.22 5.48
N ILE A 10 3.43 -10.84 5.82
CA ILE A 10 3.71 -12.25 5.51
C ILE A 10 3.44 -13.10 6.76
N LEU A 11 2.86 -14.29 6.58
CA LEU A 11 2.60 -15.29 7.60
C LEU A 11 3.55 -16.48 7.39
N GLU A 12 4.56 -16.66 8.23
CA GLU A 12 5.33 -17.91 8.24
C GLU A 12 4.69 -18.92 9.23
N TYR A 13 4.44 -20.14 8.76
CA TYR A 13 3.92 -21.23 9.59
C TYR A 13 5.08 -22.14 10.03
N GLY A 14 5.36 -22.19 11.34
CA GLY A 14 6.25 -23.18 11.93
C GLY A 14 5.47 -24.44 12.35
N HIS A 15 5.90 -25.62 11.89
CA HIS A 15 5.36 -26.91 12.31
C HIS A 15 5.80 -27.26 13.75
N SER A 16 5.03 -26.80 14.74
CA SER A 16 4.87 -27.43 16.07
C SER A 16 4.06 -26.50 16.96
N SER A 17 3.11 -27.07 17.70
CA SER A 17 2.20 -26.43 18.64
C SER A 17 2.86 -25.31 19.50
N TRP A 18 2.24 -24.13 19.49
CA TRP A 18 2.53 -22.96 20.35
C TRP A 18 3.81 -22.13 20.08
N ARG A 19 4.18 -21.87 18.82
CA ARG A 19 5.22 -20.86 18.52
C ARG A 19 4.62 -19.54 18.02
N LYS A 20 5.11 -18.43 18.58
CA LYS A 20 4.82 -17.04 18.20
C LYS A 20 4.76 -16.93 16.67
N ARG A 21 3.63 -16.52 16.09
CA ARG A 21 3.55 -16.15 14.67
C ARG A 21 4.61 -15.08 14.41
N VAL A 22 5.70 -15.43 13.74
CA VAL A 22 6.65 -14.45 13.25
C VAL A 22 5.94 -13.72 12.12
N MET A 23 5.53 -12.49 12.41
CA MET A 23 4.92 -11.61 11.44
C MET A 23 6.03 -10.77 10.83
N LYS A 24 6.34 -11.06 9.57
CA LYS A 24 7.21 -10.18 8.79
C LYS A 24 6.35 -9.08 8.19
N PHE A 25 6.78 -7.85 8.44
CA PHE A 25 6.09 -6.64 7.99
C PHE A 25 6.99 -5.92 7.00
N MET A 26 6.46 -5.66 5.81
CA MET A 26 7.21 -5.12 4.67
C MET A 26 6.55 -3.83 4.19
N PRO A 27 6.95 -2.68 4.73
CA PRO A 27 6.54 -1.39 4.21
C PRO A 27 7.25 -1.01 2.93
N PHE A 28 6.52 -0.35 2.04
CA PHE A 28 7.05 0.26 0.82
C PHE A 28 6.80 1.77 0.91
N GLU A 29 7.89 2.53 1.03
CA GLU A 29 7.86 3.98 1.24
C GLU A 29 8.82 4.68 0.26
N PRO A 30 8.30 5.25 -0.85
CA PRO A 30 9.13 5.92 -1.84
C PRO A 30 9.65 7.29 -1.38
N SER A 31 8.95 7.99 -0.49
CA SER A 31 9.35 9.33 -0.06
C SER A 31 10.61 9.27 0.81
N PRO A 32 11.68 10.02 0.47
CA PRO A 32 12.95 9.94 1.20
C PRO A 32 12.85 10.29 2.69
N ARG A 33 12.03 11.29 3.06
CA ARG A 33 11.91 11.75 4.45
C ARG A 33 11.17 10.73 5.34
N PRO A 34 9.95 10.28 5.00
CA PRO A 34 9.29 9.19 5.70
C PRO A 34 10.13 7.91 5.67
N TYR A 35 10.70 7.51 4.53
CA TYR A 35 11.55 6.33 4.45
C TYR A 35 12.68 6.35 5.49
N ARG A 36 13.37 7.49 5.61
CA ARG A 36 14.46 7.63 6.58
C ARG A 36 13.97 7.49 8.02
N PHE A 37 12.86 8.16 8.35
CA PHE A 37 12.24 8.06 9.67
C PHE A 37 11.87 6.60 10.00
N LEU A 38 11.35 5.86 9.02
CA LEU A 38 10.97 4.46 9.20
C LEU A 38 12.17 3.55 9.40
N MET A 39 13.24 3.74 8.62
CA MET A 39 14.48 2.99 8.78
C MET A 39 15.08 3.18 10.18
N ASP A 40 15.02 4.40 10.71
CA ASP A 40 15.60 4.73 12.02
C ASP A 40 14.75 4.22 13.21
N ASN A 41 13.45 3.94 13.00
CA ASN A 41 12.51 3.55 14.07
C ASN A 41 11.89 2.15 13.92
N ALA A 42 12.15 1.45 12.81
CA ALA A 42 11.59 0.12 12.55
C ALA A 42 12.13 -0.92 13.56
N PRO A 43 11.25 -1.76 14.15
CA PRO A 43 11.71 -2.87 14.97
C PRO A 43 12.42 -3.92 14.09
N PRO A 44 13.24 -4.82 14.68
CA PRO A 44 14.09 -5.76 13.93
C PRO A 44 13.36 -6.69 12.94
N ASN A 45 12.05 -6.93 13.13
CA ASN A 45 11.24 -7.79 12.27
C ASN A 45 10.52 -7.03 11.14
N VAL A 46 10.82 -5.74 10.97
CA VAL A 46 10.27 -4.87 9.92
C VAL A 46 11.37 -4.59 8.91
N HIS A 47 11.09 -4.85 7.63
CA HIS A 47 12.00 -4.52 6.54
C HIS A 47 11.37 -3.47 5.63
N VAL A 48 11.90 -2.25 5.67
CA VAL A 48 11.38 -1.10 4.93
C VAL A 48 12.07 -1.00 3.57
N PHE A 49 11.28 -0.92 2.50
CA PHE A 49 11.77 -0.75 1.13
C PHE A 49 11.60 0.70 0.66
N ASN A 50 12.68 1.32 0.17
CA ASN A 50 12.59 2.62 -0.50
C ASN A 50 12.20 2.46 -1.97
N LEU A 51 10.96 2.08 -2.22
CA LEU A 51 10.38 1.97 -3.56
C LEU A 51 8.87 2.17 -3.50
N ALA A 52 8.30 2.62 -4.60
CA ALA A 52 6.86 2.65 -4.81
C ALA A 52 6.39 1.30 -5.39
N LEU A 53 5.13 0.96 -5.11
CA LEU A 53 4.43 -0.13 -5.78
C LEU A 53 3.50 0.44 -6.85
N GLY A 54 3.44 -0.22 -8.01
CA GLY A 54 2.62 0.20 -9.14
C GLY A 54 2.31 -0.94 -10.09
N SER A 55 1.65 -0.63 -11.21
CA SER A 55 1.24 -1.63 -12.21
C SER A 55 2.36 -2.05 -13.15
N ASN A 56 3.46 -1.29 -13.21
CA ASN A 56 4.62 -1.55 -14.06
C ASN A 56 5.91 -1.25 -13.28
N GLU A 57 7.01 -1.91 -13.66
CA GLU A 57 8.35 -1.61 -13.12
C GLU A 57 8.97 -0.41 -13.84
N GLY A 58 9.80 0.36 -13.14
CA GLY A 58 10.53 1.48 -13.73
C GLY A 58 10.89 2.57 -12.72
N GLU A 59 10.91 3.81 -13.18
CA GLU A 59 11.06 5.00 -12.35
C GLU A 59 9.84 5.90 -12.51
N ALA A 60 9.51 6.63 -11.45
CA ALA A 60 8.48 7.66 -11.48
C ALA A 60 8.96 8.91 -10.74
N GLU A 61 8.36 10.04 -11.07
CA GLU A 61 8.59 11.30 -10.35
C GLU A 61 7.61 11.41 -9.18
N LEU A 62 8.14 11.30 -7.97
CA LEU A 62 7.39 11.58 -6.76
C LEU A 62 7.36 13.08 -6.54
N LYS A 63 6.16 13.66 -6.53
CA LYS A 63 5.94 15.07 -6.24
C LYS A 63 6.02 15.29 -4.73
N LEU A 64 6.80 16.29 -4.31
CA LEU A 64 7.03 16.59 -2.90
C LEU A 64 6.09 17.68 -2.39
N HIS A 65 5.31 17.33 -1.40
CA HIS A 65 4.44 18.23 -0.66
C HIS A 65 5.20 18.90 0.50
N GLU A 66 4.79 20.10 0.92
CA GLU A 66 5.41 20.80 2.07
C GLU A 66 5.43 19.93 3.34
N ARG A 67 4.38 19.12 3.48
CA ARG A 67 4.28 18.03 4.44
C ARG A 67 4.48 16.70 3.71
N SER A 68 5.59 16.01 3.97
CA SER A 68 6.00 14.78 3.26
C SER A 68 5.01 13.61 3.40
N GLU A 69 4.07 13.70 4.33
CA GLU A 69 2.99 12.73 4.52
C GLU A 69 1.95 12.75 3.38
N TYR A 70 2.04 13.72 2.46
CA TYR A 70 1.17 13.83 1.27
C TYR A 70 1.95 13.80 -0.05
N ASP A 71 3.21 13.35 -0.02
CA ASP A 71 3.96 13.12 -1.25
C ASP A 71 3.22 12.09 -2.13
N SER A 72 3.11 12.35 -3.42
CA SER A 72 2.26 11.55 -4.30
C SER A 72 2.85 11.42 -5.69
N LEU A 73 2.56 10.29 -6.34
CA LEU A 73 2.90 10.05 -7.75
C LEU A 73 1.90 10.68 -8.71
N VAL A 74 0.72 11.09 -8.24
CA VAL A 74 -0.41 11.51 -9.09
C VAL A 74 -1.08 12.81 -8.68
N SER A 75 -0.93 13.26 -7.44
CA SER A 75 -1.64 14.45 -6.96
C SER A 75 -0.98 15.78 -7.37
N GLU A 76 -1.81 16.78 -7.64
CA GLU A 76 -1.44 18.19 -7.84
C GLU A 76 -2.28 19.11 -6.94
N ASN A 77 -2.58 18.66 -5.72
CA ASN A 77 -3.33 19.47 -4.75
C ASN A 77 -2.57 20.77 -4.35
N VAL A 78 -3.20 21.60 -3.52
CA VAL A 78 -2.54 22.74 -2.88
C VAL A 78 -1.44 22.25 -1.94
N GLY A 79 -0.28 22.94 -1.91
CA GLY A 79 0.81 22.66 -0.97
C GLY A 79 1.97 21.82 -1.53
N PHE A 80 1.95 21.49 -2.82
CA PHE A 80 3.13 20.92 -3.48
C PHE A 80 4.20 22.00 -3.71
N SER A 81 5.44 21.67 -3.36
CA SER A 81 6.59 22.60 -3.40
C SER A 81 7.13 22.86 -4.82
N GLY A 82 6.53 22.23 -5.84
CA GLY A 82 7.05 22.16 -7.22
C GLY A 82 8.29 21.27 -7.38
N LYS A 83 8.80 20.68 -6.29
CA LYS A 83 9.95 19.77 -6.32
C LYS A 83 9.50 18.33 -6.57
N THR A 84 10.32 17.59 -7.30
CA THR A 84 10.14 16.15 -7.52
C THR A 84 11.41 15.40 -7.14
N VAL A 85 11.26 14.11 -6.83
CA VAL A 85 12.37 13.16 -6.68
C VAL A 85 12.06 11.91 -7.49
N LYS A 86 13.06 11.38 -8.18
CA LYS A 86 12.93 10.09 -8.88
C LYS A 86 12.92 8.96 -7.88
N VAL A 87 11.93 8.08 -8.01
CA VAL A 87 11.78 6.89 -7.16
C VAL A 87 11.66 5.65 -8.02
N LYS A 88 12.17 4.53 -7.52
CA LYS A 88 12.00 3.22 -8.16
C LYS A 88 10.58 2.73 -7.95
N VAL A 89 9.99 2.15 -8.99
CA VAL A 89 8.66 1.53 -8.96
C VAL A 89 8.82 0.04 -9.27
N LYS A 90 8.15 -0.80 -8.48
CA LYS A 90 8.02 -2.24 -8.75
C LYS A 90 6.56 -2.67 -8.73
N THR A 91 6.25 -3.78 -9.38
CA THR A 91 5.00 -4.51 -9.09
C THR A 91 5.18 -5.33 -7.82
N LEU A 92 4.12 -5.53 -7.03
CA LEU A 92 4.19 -6.44 -5.89
C LEU A 92 4.48 -7.87 -6.34
N ASP A 93 3.94 -8.26 -7.49
CA ASP A 93 4.15 -9.58 -8.09
C ASP A 93 5.64 -9.84 -8.41
N SER A 94 6.39 -8.83 -8.87
CA SER A 94 7.83 -8.95 -9.14
C SER A 94 8.68 -9.28 -7.90
N LEU A 95 8.17 -8.97 -6.70
CA LEU A 95 8.86 -9.24 -5.44
C LEU A 95 8.76 -10.72 -5.02
N LYS A 96 7.90 -11.51 -5.69
CA LYS A 96 7.72 -12.95 -5.46
C LYS A 96 7.53 -13.27 -3.97
N LEU A 97 6.76 -12.44 -3.27
CA LEU A 97 6.49 -12.63 -1.86
C LEU A 97 5.65 -13.89 -1.64
N GLU A 98 5.95 -14.60 -0.56
CA GLU A 98 5.25 -15.83 -0.18
C GLU A 98 4.42 -15.62 1.07
N ASN A 99 3.36 -16.42 1.22
CA ASN A 99 2.47 -16.44 2.38
C ASN A 99 1.92 -15.05 2.78
N VAL A 100 1.52 -14.25 1.80
CA VAL A 100 0.98 -12.90 2.05
C VAL A 100 -0.41 -13.01 2.68
N GLY A 101 -0.56 -12.54 3.92
CA GLY A 101 -1.81 -12.64 4.70
C GLY A 101 -2.60 -11.33 4.80
N LEU A 102 -1.96 -10.18 4.59
CA LEU A 102 -2.61 -8.86 4.58
C LEU A 102 -1.86 -7.91 3.64
N ILE A 103 -2.60 -7.13 2.87
CA ILE A 103 -2.10 -5.98 2.12
C ILE A 103 -2.88 -4.75 2.60
N LYS A 104 -2.20 -3.73 3.10
CA LYS A 104 -2.79 -2.38 3.21
C LYS A 104 -2.23 -1.52 2.09
N ILE A 105 -3.10 -0.74 1.47
CA ILE A 105 -2.79 0.21 0.41
C ILE A 105 -3.27 1.60 0.87
N ASP A 106 -2.33 2.52 0.96
CA ASP A 106 -2.52 3.93 1.35
C ASP A 106 -1.43 4.72 0.63
N THR A 107 -1.75 5.21 -0.58
CA THR A 107 -0.78 5.72 -1.55
C THR A 107 -1.19 7.06 -2.16
N GLU A 108 -2.01 7.83 -1.42
CA GLU A 108 -2.42 9.20 -1.78
C GLU A 108 -2.85 9.34 -3.25
N GLY A 109 -3.73 8.45 -3.71
CA GLY A 109 -4.30 8.45 -5.06
C GLY A 109 -3.77 7.40 -6.03
N PHE A 110 -2.72 6.68 -5.65
CA PHE A 110 -2.08 5.65 -6.48
C PHE A 110 -2.55 4.22 -6.13
N GLU A 111 -3.75 4.06 -5.57
CA GLU A 111 -4.21 2.79 -5.00
C GLU A 111 -4.51 1.76 -6.10
N LEU A 112 -5.16 2.17 -7.19
CA LEU A 112 -5.54 1.27 -8.28
C LEU A 112 -4.31 0.63 -8.98
N PRO A 113 -3.27 1.39 -9.38
CA PRO A 113 -2.04 0.81 -9.92
C PRO A 113 -1.37 -0.22 -9.01
N VAL A 114 -1.36 0.00 -7.68
CA VAL A 114 -0.82 -0.97 -6.71
C VAL A 114 -1.58 -2.28 -6.76
N ILE A 115 -2.92 -2.24 -6.81
CA ILE A 115 -3.76 -3.44 -6.89
C ILE A 115 -3.49 -4.21 -8.19
N LEU A 116 -3.34 -3.49 -9.31
CA LEU A 116 -3.07 -4.10 -10.61
C LEU A 116 -1.70 -4.80 -10.64
N GLY A 117 -0.67 -4.21 -10.04
CA GLY A 117 0.66 -4.82 -9.90
C GLY A 117 0.77 -5.88 -8.81
N ALA A 118 -0.32 -6.18 -8.11
CA ALA A 118 -0.41 -7.19 -7.06
C ALA A 118 -1.34 -8.36 -7.43
N ARG A 119 -1.81 -8.43 -8.69
CA ARG A 119 -2.88 -9.33 -9.10
C ARG A 119 -2.52 -10.80 -8.86
N GLU A 120 -1.31 -11.22 -9.22
CA GLU A 120 -0.89 -12.62 -9.03
C GLU A 120 -0.78 -12.96 -7.55
N THR A 121 -0.19 -12.07 -6.75
CA THR A 121 -0.08 -12.18 -5.30
C THR A 121 -1.45 -12.28 -4.64
N ILE A 122 -2.39 -11.42 -5.03
CA ILE A 122 -3.76 -11.36 -4.53
C ILE A 122 -4.52 -12.66 -4.87
N LEU A 123 -4.37 -13.17 -6.09
CA LEU A 123 -5.03 -14.39 -6.54
C LEU A 123 -4.44 -15.65 -5.88
N LYS A 124 -3.13 -15.70 -5.72
CA LYS A 124 -2.40 -16.85 -5.15
C LYS A 124 -2.60 -16.97 -3.65
N TRP A 125 -2.39 -15.89 -2.91
CA TRP A 125 -2.33 -15.93 -1.45
C TRP A 125 -3.61 -15.52 -0.75
N LYS A 126 -4.57 -14.94 -1.48
CA LYS A 126 -5.86 -14.47 -0.96
C LYS A 126 -5.73 -13.65 0.35
N PRO A 127 -4.81 -12.66 0.44
CA PRO A 127 -4.65 -11.87 1.65
C PRO A 127 -5.92 -11.06 1.95
N ARG A 128 -6.18 -10.72 3.21
CA ARG A 128 -7.09 -9.60 3.48
C ARG A 128 -6.52 -8.33 2.83
N ILE A 129 -7.37 -7.48 2.25
CA ILE A 129 -6.93 -6.21 1.65
C ILE A 129 -7.65 -5.04 2.33
N ILE A 130 -6.89 -4.01 2.69
CA ILE A 130 -7.42 -2.74 3.20
C ILE A 130 -6.94 -1.64 2.26
N VAL A 131 -7.85 -0.80 1.78
CA VAL A 131 -7.52 0.31 0.86
C VAL A 131 -8.06 1.61 1.43
N GLU A 132 -7.21 2.60 1.66
CA GLU A 132 -7.59 3.96 2.00
C GLU A 132 -7.59 4.80 0.72
N VAL A 133 -8.77 5.29 0.29
CA VAL A 133 -8.90 6.06 -0.96
C VAL A 133 -8.90 7.55 -0.63
N HIS A 134 -7.90 8.27 -1.12
CA HIS A 134 -7.65 9.67 -0.75
C HIS A 134 -8.44 10.66 -1.62
N LYS A 135 -8.55 11.91 -1.15
CA LYS A 135 -9.04 13.02 -1.99
C LYS A 135 -7.90 13.52 -2.89
N PRO A 136 -8.18 14.00 -4.11
CA PRO A 136 -9.50 14.15 -4.73
C PRO A 136 -10.08 12.84 -5.27
N PHE A 137 -9.28 11.77 -5.34
CA PHE A 137 -9.53 10.50 -6.04
C PHE A 137 -10.63 9.57 -5.51
N ARG A 138 -11.64 10.11 -4.81
CA ARG A 138 -12.71 9.29 -4.20
C ARG A 138 -13.52 8.54 -5.24
N GLU A 139 -13.62 9.05 -6.45
CA GLU A 139 -14.28 8.41 -7.58
C GLU A 139 -13.68 7.03 -7.91
N GLN A 140 -12.39 6.79 -7.63
CA GLN A 140 -11.76 5.48 -7.79
C GLN A 140 -12.34 4.40 -6.87
N THR A 141 -13.09 4.78 -5.81
CA THR A 141 -13.71 3.84 -4.86
C THR A 141 -14.59 2.79 -5.56
N SER A 142 -15.38 3.21 -6.55
CA SER A 142 -16.30 2.31 -7.27
C SER A 142 -15.53 1.33 -8.17
N GLU A 143 -14.49 1.82 -8.85
CA GLU A 143 -13.61 1.04 -9.70
C GLU A 143 -12.80 0.02 -8.90
N ILE A 144 -12.14 0.44 -7.82
CA ILE A 144 -11.40 -0.45 -6.92
C ILE A 144 -12.33 -1.53 -6.34
N LYS A 145 -13.54 -1.14 -5.91
CA LYS A 145 -14.55 -2.09 -5.43
C LYS A 145 -14.95 -3.11 -6.51
N ALA A 146 -15.15 -2.67 -7.74
CA ALA A 146 -15.51 -3.55 -8.85
C ALA A 146 -14.37 -4.51 -9.20
N LEU A 147 -13.13 -4.02 -9.24
CA LEU A 147 -11.94 -4.82 -9.48
C LEU A 147 -11.76 -5.91 -8.41
N LEU A 148 -11.79 -5.53 -7.12
CA LEU A 148 -11.61 -6.49 -6.03
C LEU A 148 -12.74 -7.54 -5.99
N LYS A 149 -13.99 -7.14 -6.29
CA LYS A 149 -15.09 -8.11 -6.47
C LYS A 149 -14.81 -9.11 -7.60
N LYS A 150 -14.31 -8.66 -8.76
CA LYS A 150 -13.91 -9.53 -9.87
C LYS A 150 -12.77 -10.48 -9.49
N LEU A 151 -11.88 -10.07 -8.58
CA LEU A 151 -10.80 -10.91 -8.05
C LEU A 151 -11.26 -11.90 -6.96
N GLY A 152 -12.56 -11.95 -6.66
CA GLY A 152 -13.17 -12.88 -5.71
C GLY A 152 -13.17 -12.40 -4.27
N TYR A 153 -13.30 -11.09 -4.04
CA TYR A 153 -13.39 -10.50 -2.71
C TYR A 153 -14.78 -9.97 -2.36
N LYS A 154 -15.15 -10.14 -1.09
CA LYS A 154 -16.24 -9.40 -0.46
C LYS A 154 -15.72 -8.05 0.02
N VAL A 155 -16.25 -6.97 -0.57
CA VAL A 155 -15.81 -5.59 -0.28
C VAL A 155 -16.82 -4.86 0.61
N LYS A 156 -16.39 -4.41 1.79
CA LYS A 156 -17.12 -3.50 2.68
C LYS A 156 -16.51 -2.11 2.60
N VAL A 157 -17.32 -1.10 2.31
CA VAL A 157 -16.88 0.30 2.33
C VAL A 157 -17.22 0.89 3.70
N LYS A 158 -16.22 1.46 4.36
CA LYS A 158 -16.34 2.26 5.58
C LYS A 158 -15.76 3.65 5.33
N HIS A 159 -15.80 4.49 6.36
CA HIS A 159 -15.07 5.74 6.38
C HIS A 159 -14.04 5.72 7.51
N LYS A 160 -12.88 6.34 7.28
CA LYS A 160 -11.89 6.56 8.32
C LYS A 160 -12.50 7.44 9.41
N LEU A 161 -12.35 7.04 10.67
CA LEU A 161 -13.03 7.64 11.82
C LEU A 161 -12.82 9.16 11.85
N GLY A 162 -13.91 9.93 12.02
CA GLY A 162 -13.86 11.39 12.03
C GLY A 162 -13.63 12.04 10.67
N THR A 163 -13.69 11.28 9.56
CA THR A 163 -13.50 11.78 8.20
C THR A 163 -14.52 11.17 7.23
N TYR A 164 -14.62 11.74 6.02
CA TYR A 164 -15.36 11.14 4.91
C TYR A 164 -14.45 10.37 3.94
N GLN A 165 -13.23 10.01 4.35
CA GLN A 165 -12.31 9.28 3.49
C GLN A 165 -12.75 7.81 3.37
N PRO A 166 -13.05 7.31 2.17
CA PRO A 166 -13.43 5.92 1.99
C PRO A 166 -12.30 4.98 2.39
N MET A 167 -12.67 3.91 3.10
CA MET A 167 -11.80 2.80 3.45
C MET A 167 -12.49 1.50 3.07
N LEU A 168 -11.88 0.74 2.16
CA LEU A 168 -12.39 -0.56 1.72
C LEU A 168 -11.74 -1.65 2.56
N ILE A 169 -12.56 -2.49 3.18
CA ILE A 169 -12.15 -3.71 3.87
C ILE A 169 -12.61 -4.88 3.01
N CYS A 170 -11.64 -5.64 2.50
CA CYS A 170 -11.85 -6.66 1.50
C CYS A 170 -11.38 -8.01 2.05
N ASP A 171 -12.32 -8.92 2.22
CA ASP A 171 -12.06 -10.30 2.63
C ASP A 171 -12.16 -11.22 1.41
N PRO A 172 -11.26 -12.21 1.23
CA PRO A 172 -11.40 -13.21 0.17
C PRO A 172 -12.70 -14.02 0.38
N ASN A 173 -13.36 -14.39 -0.71
CA ASN A 173 -14.48 -15.35 -0.68
C ASN A 173 -13.99 -16.77 -0.38
#